data_AF-A0A9P7YVC7-F1
#
_entry.id   AF-A0A9P7YVC7-F1
#
_cell.length_a   1.000
_cell.length_b   1.000
_cell.length_c   1.000
_cell.angle_alpha   90.00
_cell.angle_beta   90.00
_cell.angle_gamma   90.00
#
_symmetry.space_group_name_H-M   'P 1'
#
loop_
_entity.id
_entity.type
_entity.pdbx_description
1 polymer ?
#
loop_
_entity_poly.entity_id
_entity_poly.type
_entity_poly.pdbx_seq_one_letter_code
_entity_poly.pdbx_strand_id
1 'polypeptide(L)'
;MSNITTIANTTAPGWPVEVVDGFSLMNRWLIYTSLLLVPAQYISGIGGTGLTNTGFLAFNYYQQIKWYWATKARTLHALSLLPAHFNMIYAITYFGGISSGNLVSATVLGFGSAGAILLNTISAWESYKTNLPEGYGVYRFFFFGWRTLTPQWRKFFLVWQIFDSLVTAGTTMKALSFSYQIAAKDDDEEGWTSYLKYPAIILGPAVMMLGIWPLIMWTELIVQRNNIVSPTDWLSVWLFIAQCGTMLIPSIGPIRKALFK
;
A
#
# COMPACT_ATOMS: atom_id res chain seq x y z
N MET A 1 -27.06 5.20 -11.07
CA MET A 1 -26.55 6.46 -10.48
C MET A 1 -27.54 6.91 -9.42
N SER A 2 -27.41 6.36 -8.21
CA SER A 2 -28.19 6.79 -7.05
C SER A 2 -27.48 7.96 -6.38
N ASN A 3 -28.21 9.06 -6.19
CA ASN A 3 -27.77 10.26 -5.51
C ASN A 3 -27.22 9.90 -4.11
N ILE A 4 -25.89 9.93 -3.96
CA ILE A 4 -25.25 9.94 -2.64
C ILE A 4 -25.30 11.39 -2.18
N THR A 5 -26.43 11.74 -1.57
CA THR A 5 -26.59 12.98 -0.84
C THR A 5 -25.51 13.01 0.24
N THR A 6 -24.58 13.96 0.13
CA THR A 6 -23.55 14.29 1.11
C THR A 6 -24.24 14.80 2.38
N ILE A 7 -24.74 13.89 3.20
CA ILE A 7 -25.03 14.19 4.59
C ILE A 7 -23.72 13.84 5.29
N ALA A 8 -23.01 14.86 5.77
CA ALA A 8 -22.16 14.70 6.93
C ALA A 8 -23.07 14.16 8.03
N ASN A 9 -23.24 12.84 8.06
CA ASN A 9 -24.00 12.17 9.09
C ASN A 9 -23.17 12.38 10.34
N THR A 10 -23.52 13.42 11.07
CA THR A 10 -23.35 13.51 12.51
C THR A 10 -24.17 12.38 13.10
N THR A 11 -23.72 11.14 12.91
CA THR A 11 -24.27 9.98 13.57
C THR A 11 -24.15 10.26 15.06
N ALA A 12 -25.27 10.21 15.78
CA ALA A 12 -25.27 10.28 17.23
C ALA A 12 -24.19 9.32 17.78
N PRO A 13 -23.46 9.69 18.85
CA PRO A 13 -22.38 8.87 19.38
C PRO A 13 -22.86 7.42 19.59
N GLY A 14 -22.30 6.48 18.83
CA GLY A 14 -22.63 5.05 18.91
C GLY A 14 -23.20 4.42 17.63
N TRP A 15 -23.63 5.20 16.64
CA TRP A 15 -24.16 4.63 15.38
C TRP A 15 -23.05 4.33 14.36
N PRO A 16 -23.22 3.29 13.52
CA PRO A 16 -22.27 2.97 12.46
C PRO A 16 -22.17 4.08 11.42
N VAL A 17 -20.94 4.37 10.98
CA VAL A 17 -20.67 5.24 9.82
C VAL A 17 -20.33 4.37 8.63
N GLU A 18 -21.23 4.35 7.64
CA GLU A 18 -20.98 3.65 6.39
C GLU A 18 -20.04 4.45 5.50
N VAL A 19 -18.97 3.79 5.04
CA VAL A 19 -18.05 4.30 4.04
C VAL A 19 -18.12 3.43 2.79
N VAL A 20 -17.53 3.94 1.69
CA VAL A 20 -17.42 3.22 0.42
C VAL A 20 -16.79 1.82 0.61
N ASP A 21 -17.02 0.93 -0.35
CA ASP A 21 -16.47 -0.42 -0.35
C ASP A 21 -14.93 -0.43 -0.40
N GLY A 22 -14.34 -1.52 0.09
CA GLY A 22 -12.89 -1.73 0.06
C GLY A 22 -12.17 -1.37 1.35
N PHE A 23 -12.91 -1.00 2.40
CA PHE A 23 -12.38 -0.72 3.74
C PHE A 23 -12.93 -1.68 4.79
N SER A 24 -13.60 -2.76 4.36
CA SER A 24 -14.08 -3.83 5.23
C SER A 24 -12.93 -4.51 5.98
N LEU A 25 -13.24 -5.25 7.06
CA LEU A 25 -12.22 -6.00 7.80
C LEU A 25 -11.39 -6.89 6.87
N MET A 26 -12.05 -7.60 5.96
CA MET A 26 -11.36 -8.45 4.99
C MET A 26 -10.42 -7.63 4.11
N ASN A 27 -10.89 -6.53 3.51
CA ASN A 27 -10.03 -5.71 2.64
C ASN A 27 -8.83 -5.12 3.39
N ARG A 28 -8.99 -4.70 4.65
CA ARG A 28 -7.88 -4.21 5.48
C ARG A 28 -6.86 -5.31 5.74
N TRP A 29 -7.31 -6.52 6.05
CA TRP A 29 -6.43 -7.69 6.20
C TRP A 29 -5.65 -7.98 4.91
N LEU A 30 -6.28 -7.89 3.74
CA LEU A 30 -5.57 -8.06 2.47
C LEU A 30 -4.45 -7.03 2.29
N ILE A 31 -4.69 -5.77 2.65
CA ILE A 31 -3.65 -4.72 2.62
C ILE A 31 -2.51 -5.11 3.57
N TYR A 32 -2.82 -5.46 4.82
CA TYR A 32 -1.81 -5.81 5.82
C TYR A 32 -0.98 -7.02 5.38
N THR A 33 -1.64 -8.07 4.90
CA THR A 33 -0.97 -9.28 4.41
C THR A 33 -0.13 -8.97 3.17
N SER A 34 -0.63 -8.17 2.22
CA SER A 34 0.15 -7.77 1.04
C SER A 34 1.43 -7.04 1.44
N LEU A 35 1.36 -6.15 2.43
CA LEU A 35 2.52 -5.45 2.97
C LEU A 35 3.51 -6.37 3.70
N LEU A 36 3.03 -7.40 4.40
CA LEU A 36 3.88 -8.40 5.05
C LEU A 36 4.60 -9.30 4.05
N LEU A 37 3.98 -9.57 2.89
CA LEU A 37 4.53 -10.42 1.84
C LEU A 37 5.58 -9.72 0.96
N VAL A 38 5.78 -8.41 1.12
CA VAL A 38 6.75 -7.60 0.37
C VAL A 38 8.15 -8.23 0.26
N PRO A 39 8.76 -8.79 1.32
CA PRO A 39 10.09 -9.39 1.21
C PRO A 39 10.09 -10.67 0.38
N ALA A 40 9.07 -11.50 0.52
CA ALA A 40 8.90 -12.70 -0.29
C ALA A 40 8.67 -12.33 -1.76
N GLN A 41 7.88 -11.28 -2.01
CA GLN A 41 7.64 -10.71 -3.33
C GLN A 41 8.95 -10.24 -3.96
N TYR A 42 9.75 -9.46 -3.21
CA TYR A 42 11.04 -8.96 -3.65
C TYR A 42 11.95 -10.10 -4.10
N ILE A 43 12.07 -11.14 -3.27
CA ILE A 43 12.92 -12.30 -3.54
C ILE A 43 12.44 -13.07 -4.77
N SER A 44 11.12 -13.24 -4.92
CA SER A 44 10.52 -13.96 -6.05
C SER A 44 10.77 -13.30 -7.42
N GLY A 45 11.00 -11.98 -7.43
CA GLY A 45 11.30 -11.24 -8.66
C GLY A 45 12.76 -11.29 -9.10
N ILE A 46 13.71 -11.56 -8.20
CA ILE A 46 15.15 -11.60 -8.55
C ILE A 46 15.42 -12.76 -9.52
N GLY A 47 16.06 -12.48 -10.67
CA GLY A 47 16.33 -13.49 -11.72
C GLY A 47 15.08 -14.03 -12.44
N GLY A 48 13.88 -13.53 -12.08
CA GLY A 48 12.61 -13.95 -12.66
C GLY A 48 12.30 -13.21 -13.96
N THR A 49 12.14 -13.94 -15.07
CA THR A 49 11.66 -13.35 -16.33
C THR A 49 10.12 -13.37 -16.44
N GLY A 50 9.42 -13.82 -15.40
CA GLY A 50 7.97 -13.99 -15.37
C GLY A 50 7.21 -12.79 -14.80
N LEU A 51 5.88 -12.92 -14.74
CA LEU A 51 4.93 -11.94 -14.22
C LEU A 51 4.87 -11.90 -12.68
N THR A 52 5.90 -12.37 -11.98
CA THR A 52 5.88 -12.70 -10.55
C THR A 52 5.44 -11.53 -9.69
N ASN A 53 5.90 -10.32 -10.03
CA ASN A 53 5.63 -9.07 -9.31
C ASN A 53 4.49 -8.22 -9.88
N THR A 54 3.93 -8.57 -11.04
CA THR A 54 2.85 -7.77 -11.63
C THR A 54 1.54 -7.89 -10.85
N GLY A 55 1.29 -9.03 -10.19
CA GLY A 55 0.14 -9.19 -9.30
C GLY A 55 0.22 -8.26 -8.09
N PHE A 56 1.39 -8.14 -7.47
CA PHE A 56 1.64 -7.18 -6.39
C PHE A 56 1.40 -5.73 -6.84
N LEU A 57 1.96 -5.37 -7.99
CA LEU A 57 1.73 -4.04 -8.56
C LEU A 57 0.25 -3.80 -8.81
N ALA A 58 -0.45 -4.72 -9.46
CA ALA A 58 -1.87 -4.57 -9.81
C ALA A 58 -2.75 -4.40 -8.56
N PHE A 59 -2.57 -5.24 -7.54
CA PHE A 59 -3.28 -5.12 -6.27
C PHE A 59 -3.02 -3.77 -5.61
N ASN A 60 -1.75 -3.40 -5.40
CA ASN A 60 -1.41 -2.17 -4.69
C ASN A 60 -1.85 -0.92 -5.48
N TYR A 61 -1.69 -0.91 -6.80
CA TYR A 61 -2.13 0.20 -7.65
C TYR A 61 -3.66 0.37 -7.60
N TYR A 62 -4.40 -0.74 -7.63
CA TYR A 62 -5.86 -0.71 -7.47
C TYR A 62 -6.27 -0.12 -6.11
N GLN A 63 -5.60 -0.53 -5.02
CA GLN A 63 -5.85 0.07 -3.71
C GLN A 63 -5.60 1.58 -3.73
N GLN A 64 -4.52 2.06 -4.37
CA GLN A 64 -4.27 3.51 -4.50
C GLN A 64 -5.35 4.26 -5.27
N ILE A 65 -5.86 3.66 -6.35
CA ILE A 65 -6.97 4.22 -7.11
C ILE A 65 -8.24 4.30 -6.23
N LYS A 66 -8.55 3.26 -5.45
CA LYS A 66 -9.70 3.25 -4.54
C LYS A 66 -9.59 4.34 -3.48
N TRP A 67 -8.42 4.47 -2.85
CA TRP A 67 -8.15 5.54 -1.88
C TRP A 67 -8.28 6.94 -2.50
N TYR A 68 -7.75 7.13 -3.72
CA TYR A 68 -7.86 8.39 -4.45
C TYR A 68 -9.33 8.76 -4.70
N TRP A 69 -10.12 7.84 -5.27
CA TRP A 69 -11.52 8.11 -5.57
C TRP A 69 -12.37 8.30 -4.32
N ALA A 70 -12.15 7.51 -3.27
CA ALA A 70 -12.83 7.68 -1.99
C ALA A 70 -12.49 9.04 -1.35
N THR A 71 -11.24 9.49 -1.52
CA THR A 71 -10.83 10.81 -1.06
C THR A 71 -11.55 11.90 -1.84
N LYS A 72 -11.51 11.85 -3.17
CA LYS A 72 -12.16 12.82 -4.06
C LYS A 72 -13.67 12.90 -3.85
N ALA A 73 -14.32 11.77 -3.62
CA ALA A 73 -15.74 11.67 -3.32
C ALA A 73 -16.08 12.07 -1.87
N ARG A 74 -15.07 12.30 -1.02
CA ARG A 74 -15.21 12.62 0.41
C ARG A 74 -15.97 11.56 1.21
N THR A 75 -15.79 10.29 0.86
CA THR A 75 -16.50 9.15 1.46
C THR A 75 -15.64 8.36 2.44
N LEU A 76 -14.49 8.91 2.87
CA LEU A 76 -13.56 8.24 3.78
C LEU A 76 -13.89 8.44 5.26
N HIS A 77 -14.62 9.51 5.60
CA HIS A 77 -14.83 9.92 6.99
C HIS A 77 -13.49 9.95 7.77
N ALA A 78 -13.44 9.47 9.01
CA ALA A 78 -12.23 9.40 9.83
C ALA A 78 -11.07 8.56 9.23
N LEU A 79 -11.31 7.72 8.21
CA LEU A 79 -10.22 7.08 7.46
C LEU A 79 -9.36 8.08 6.71
N SER A 80 -9.84 9.31 6.51
CA SER A 80 -9.08 10.41 5.90
C SER A 80 -7.80 10.75 6.67
N LEU A 81 -7.65 10.29 7.92
CA LEU A 81 -6.45 10.46 8.76
C LEU A 81 -5.31 9.48 8.40
N LEU A 82 -5.61 8.41 7.67
CA LEU A 82 -4.67 7.34 7.34
C LEU A 82 -3.75 7.59 6.13
N PRO A 83 -4.15 8.32 5.06
CA PRO A 83 -3.32 8.50 3.86
C PRO A 83 -1.89 8.97 4.13
N ALA A 84 -1.66 9.83 5.13
CA ALA A 84 -0.30 10.24 5.52
C ALA A 84 0.52 9.03 6.02
N HIS A 85 -0.03 8.20 6.90
CA HIS A 85 0.67 7.00 7.39
C HIS A 85 0.99 6.02 6.27
N PHE A 86 0.04 5.85 5.35
CA PHE A 86 0.24 5.01 4.18
C PHE A 86 1.40 5.49 3.30
N ASN A 87 1.67 6.80 3.19
CA ASN A 87 2.80 7.29 2.38
C ASN A 87 4.13 6.78 2.91
N MET A 88 4.36 6.89 4.21
CA MET A 88 5.60 6.43 4.83
C MET A 88 5.81 4.92 4.62
N ILE A 89 4.77 4.12 4.81
CA ILE A 89 4.85 2.66 4.67
C ILE A 89 5.00 2.26 3.20
N TYR A 90 4.19 2.81 2.30
CA TYR A 90 4.24 2.50 0.87
C TYR A 90 5.54 2.94 0.19
N ALA A 91 6.15 4.03 0.66
CA ALA A 91 7.46 4.47 0.21
C ALA A 91 8.56 3.41 0.44
N ILE A 92 8.40 2.54 1.45
CA ILE A 92 9.32 1.44 1.73
C ILE A 92 8.84 0.16 1.06
N THR A 93 7.56 -0.18 1.20
CA THR A 93 7.05 -1.50 0.80
C THR A 93 6.97 -1.67 -0.71
N TYR A 94 6.84 -0.60 -1.49
CA TYR A 94 6.77 -0.74 -2.95
C TYR A 94 8.11 -1.12 -3.57
N PHE A 95 9.23 -0.98 -2.84
CA PHE A 95 10.50 -1.58 -3.27
C PHE A 95 10.42 -3.11 -3.39
N GLY A 96 9.53 -3.80 -2.67
CA GLY A 96 9.37 -5.24 -2.86
C GLY A 96 8.68 -5.63 -4.17
N GLY A 97 7.95 -4.70 -4.78
CA GLY A 97 7.25 -4.93 -6.04
C GLY A 97 8.06 -4.67 -7.30
N ILE A 98 9.27 -4.10 -7.19
CA ILE A 98 10.04 -3.64 -8.37
C ILE A 98 11.10 -4.61 -8.87
N SER A 99 11.37 -5.71 -8.16
CA SER A 99 12.38 -6.68 -8.59
C SER A 99 11.93 -7.44 -9.84
N SER A 100 12.83 -7.63 -10.81
CA SER A 100 12.61 -8.49 -11.98
C SER A 100 13.95 -8.85 -12.62
N GLY A 101 14.00 -9.98 -13.32
CA GLY A 101 15.17 -10.41 -14.09
C GLY A 101 15.15 -9.96 -15.56
N ASN A 102 14.30 -9.00 -15.95
CA ASN A 102 14.28 -8.46 -17.30
C ASN A 102 13.91 -6.99 -17.35
N LEU A 103 14.50 -6.26 -18.31
CA LEU A 103 14.38 -4.81 -18.42
C LEU A 103 12.93 -4.33 -18.65
N VAL A 104 12.15 -5.03 -19.47
CA VAL A 104 10.76 -4.64 -19.78
C VAL A 104 9.90 -4.70 -18.52
N SER A 105 10.00 -5.77 -17.75
CA SER A 105 9.28 -5.91 -16.48
C SER A 105 9.79 -4.89 -15.46
N ALA A 106 11.10 -4.64 -15.39
CA ALA A 106 11.65 -3.62 -14.51
C ALA A 106 11.11 -2.22 -14.82
N THR A 107 10.97 -1.86 -16.10
CA THR A 107 10.36 -0.60 -16.51
C THR A 107 8.91 -0.54 -16.04
N VAL A 108 8.09 -1.55 -16.34
CA VAL A 108 6.67 -1.57 -15.94
C VAL A 108 6.52 -1.49 -14.41
N LEU A 109 7.30 -2.29 -13.68
CA LEU A 109 7.23 -2.36 -12.22
C LEU A 109 7.77 -1.08 -11.56
N GLY A 110 8.88 -0.54 -12.06
CA GLY A 110 9.47 0.70 -11.58
C GLY A 110 8.54 1.90 -11.78
N PHE A 111 8.05 2.11 -13.00
CA PHE A 111 7.12 3.20 -13.29
C PHE A 111 5.75 3.00 -12.61
N GLY A 112 5.25 1.77 -12.56
CA GLY A 112 4.01 1.46 -11.86
C GLY A 112 4.11 1.75 -10.36
N SER A 113 5.19 1.33 -9.71
CA SER A 113 5.41 1.59 -8.28
C SER A 113 5.60 3.09 -8.00
N ALA A 114 6.34 3.79 -8.86
CA ALA A 114 6.46 5.25 -8.82
C ALA A 114 5.09 5.94 -8.93
N GLY A 115 4.26 5.53 -9.90
CA GLY A 115 2.90 6.04 -10.07
C GLY A 115 2.03 5.80 -8.84
N ALA A 116 2.12 4.62 -8.23
CA ALA A 116 1.38 4.29 -7.02
C ALA A 116 1.83 5.12 -5.79
N ILE A 117 3.15 5.34 -5.62
CA ILE A 117 3.71 6.21 -4.57
C ILE A 117 3.18 7.64 -4.73
N LEU A 118 3.25 8.17 -5.97
CA LEU A 118 2.76 9.52 -6.28
C LEU A 118 1.25 9.64 -6.05
N LEU A 119 0.47 8.65 -6.47
CA LEU A 119 -0.98 8.66 -6.31
C LEU A 119 -1.39 8.65 -4.83
N ASN A 120 -0.68 7.92 -3.97
CA ASN A 120 -0.93 7.96 -2.53
C ASN A 120 -0.64 9.35 -1.93
N THR A 121 0.45 9.99 -2.39
CA THR A 121 0.81 11.34 -1.95
C THR A 121 -0.23 12.38 -2.39
N ILE A 122 -0.70 12.28 -3.63
CA ILE A 122 -1.78 13.12 -4.15
C ILE A 122 -3.06 12.90 -3.32
N SER A 123 -3.41 11.66 -3.05
CA SER A 123 -4.59 11.29 -2.24
C SER A 123 -4.48 11.87 -0.82
N ALA A 124 -3.31 11.82 -0.21
CA ALA A 124 -3.12 12.37 1.13
C ALA A 124 -3.21 13.90 1.16
N TRP A 125 -2.66 14.59 0.16
CA TRP A 125 -2.83 16.04 0.01
C TRP A 125 -4.28 16.45 -0.26
N GLU A 126 -4.99 15.68 -1.08
CA GLU A 126 -6.43 15.90 -1.31
C GLU A 126 -7.19 15.72 0.01
N SER A 127 -6.96 14.60 0.72
CA SER A 127 -7.59 14.30 2.00
C SER A 127 -7.35 15.42 3.02
N TYR A 128 -6.13 15.95 3.10
CA TYR A 128 -5.76 17.07 3.96
C TYR A 128 -6.54 18.37 3.63
N LYS A 129 -6.79 18.62 2.35
CA LYS A 129 -7.48 19.81 1.87
C LYS A 129 -8.99 19.70 2.03
N THR A 130 -9.58 18.56 1.70
CA THR A 130 -11.03 18.41 1.58
C THR A 130 -11.67 17.64 2.73
N ASN A 131 -11.06 16.56 3.21
CA ASN A 131 -11.74 15.60 4.10
C ASN A 131 -11.40 15.84 5.59
N LEU A 132 -10.16 16.21 5.90
CA LEU A 132 -9.75 16.51 7.27
C LEU A 132 -10.54 17.68 7.90
N PRO A 133 -10.82 18.80 7.20
CA PRO A 133 -11.60 19.89 7.77
C PRO A 133 -13.02 19.50 8.17
N GLU A 134 -13.63 18.53 7.47
CA GLU A 134 -14.98 18.02 7.76
C GLU A 134 -15.03 17.26 9.10
N GLY A 135 -13.89 16.74 9.54
CA GLY A 135 -13.76 15.94 10.75
C GLY A 135 -13.49 16.71 12.04
N TYR A 136 -13.45 18.05 12.02
CA TYR A 136 -13.12 18.82 13.21
C TYR A 136 -14.13 18.60 14.34
N GLY A 137 -13.63 18.25 15.51
CA GLY A 137 -14.46 17.92 16.68
C GLY A 137 -15.13 16.54 16.61
N VAL A 138 -15.03 15.84 15.47
CA VAL A 138 -15.74 14.58 15.22
C VAL A 138 -14.78 13.40 15.09
N TYR A 139 -13.77 13.50 14.22
CA TYR A 139 -12.87 12.38 13.93
C TYR A 139 -11.97 12.11 15.13
N ARG A 140 -12.01 10.87 15.61
CA ARG A 140 -11.20 10.41 16.73
C ARG A 140 -10.06 9.54 16.25
N PHE A 141 -8.88 9.75 16.80
CA PHE A 141 -7.70 8.96 16.49
C PHE A 141 -6.83 8.77 17.73
N PHE A 142 -5.91 7.82 17.66
CA PHE A 142 -5.00 7.51 18.75
C PHE A 142 -3.62 8.08 18.45
N PHE A 143 -3.11 8.94 19.31
CA PHE A 143 -1.71 9.37 19.27
C PHE A 143 -1.24 9.63 20.70
N PHE A 144 -0.64 8.58 21.29
CA PHE A 144 -0.31 8.52 22.71
C PHE A 144 -1.50 8.94 23.60
N GLY A 145 -2.65 8.30 23.33
CA GLY A 145 -3.94 8.63 23.93
C GLY A 145 -4.98 9.03 22.89
N TRP A 146 -6.25 9.00 23.30
CA TRP A 146 -7.36 9.38 22.42
C TRP A 146 -7.38 10.88 22.18
N ARG A 147 -7.39 11.27 20.92
CA ARG A 147 -7.47 12.64 20.46
C ARG A 147 -8.66 12.80 19.53
N THR A 148 -9.16 14.03 19.48
CA THR A 148 -10.15 14.46 18.51
C THR A 148 -9.47 15.41 17.55
N LEU A 149 -9.79 15.31 16.27
CA LEU A 149 -9.22 16.17 15.24
C LEU A 149 -9.62 17.63 15.51
N THR A 150 -8.62 18.47 15.73
CA THR A 150 -8.76 19.92 15.87
C THR A 150 -7.95 20.63 14.79
N PRO A 151 -8.13 21.95 14.57
CA PRO A 151 -7.27 22.70 13.66
C PRO A 151 -5.78 22.61 14.02
N GLN A 152 -5.44 22.44 15.30
CA GLN A 152 -4.05 22.24 15.74
C GLN A 152 -3.53 20.86 15.32
N TRP A 153 -4.30 19.80 15.54
CA TRP A 153 -3.95 18.46 15.07
C TRP A 153 -3.83 18.37 13.56
N ARG A 154 -4.65 19.12 12.81
CA ARG A 154 -4.47 19.21 11.37
C ARG A 154 -3.10 19.78 10.99
N LYS A 155 -2.57 20.79 11.70
CA LYS A 155 -1.21 21.28 11.46
C LYS A 155 -0.14 20.20 11.70
N PHE A 156 -0.35 19.30 12.65
CA PHE A 156 0.53 18.13 12.82
C PHE A 156 0.50 17.23 11.58
N PHE A 157 -0.69 16.89 11.07
CA PHE A 157 -0.82 16.13 9.81
C PHE A 157 -0.25 16.87 8.60
N LEU A 158 -0.26 18.21 8.58
CA LEU A 158 0.41 19.00 7.54
C LEU A 158 1.92 18.79 7.55
N VAL A 159 2.55 18.92 8.72
CA VAL A 159 4.01 18.74 8.87
C VAL A 159 4.40 17.31 8.50
N TRP A 160 3.62 16.33 8.96
CA TRP A 160 3.78 14.94 8.54
C TRP A 160 3.73 14.82 7.01
N GLN A 161 2.68 15.35 6.37
CA GLN A 161 2.50 15.21 4.93
C GLN A 161 3.61 15.89 4.11
N ILE A 162 4.19 16.99 4.61
CA ILE A 162 5.37 17.62 4.01
C ILE A 162 6.56 16.67 4.06
N PHE A 163 6.84 16.08 5.23
CA PHE A 163 7.89 15.08 5.37
C PHE A 163 7.68 13.88 4.44
N ASP A 164 6.46 13.34 4.40
CA ASP A 164 6.12 12.22 3.51
C ASP A 164 6.32 12.57 2.03
N SER A 165 6.04 13.81 1.62
CA SER A 165 6.23 14.26 0.25
C SER A 165 7.70 14.27 -0.15
N LEU A 166 8.59 14.65 0.78
CA LEU A 166 10.05 14.59 0.58
C LEU A 166 10.54 13.13 0.47
N VAL A 167 10.05 12.26 1.35
CA VAL A 167 10.36 10.82 1.31
C VAL A 167 9.86 10.20 0.01
N THR A 168 8.64 10.54 -0.42
CA THR A 168 8.02 10.11 -1.67
C THR A 168 8.86 10.52 -2.88
N ALA A 169 9.33 11.77 -2.94
CA ALA A 169 10.19 12.22 -4.02
C ALA A 169 11.49 11.40 -4.09
N GLY A 170 12.16 11.20 -2.95
CA GLY A 170 13.39 10.41 -2.88
C GLY A 170 13.18 8.93 -3.23
N THR A 171 12.11 8.32 -2.74
CA THR A 171 11.79 6.90 -2.98
C THR A 171 11.31 6.65 -4.39
N THR A 172 10.63 7.60 -5.03
CA THR A 172 10.26 7.52 -6.45
C THR A 172 11.51 7.45 -7.34
N MET A 173 12.50 8.33 -7.11
CA MET A 173 13.77 8.31 -7.85
C MET A 173 14.53 7.01 -7.61
N LYS A 174 14.59 6.55 -6.35
CA LYS A 174 15.23 5.29 -5.99
C LYS A 174 14.51 4.08 -6.60
N ALA A 175 13.17 4.07 -6.66
CA ALA A 175 12.41 2.96 -7.21
C ALA A 175 12.74 2.77 -8.70
N LEU A 176 12.80 3.86 -9.47
CA LEU A 176 13.20 3.79 -10.87
C LEU A 176 14.66 3.32 -11.03
N SER A 177 15.59 3.89 -10.29
CA SER A 177 17.02 3.50 -10.38
C SER A 177 17.23 2.04 -9.96
N PHE A 178 16.60 1.62 -8.85
CA PHE A 178 16.79 0.29 -8.28
C PHE A 178 16.15 -0.81 -9.13
N SER A 179 15.01 -0.55 -9.79
CA SER A 179 14.43 -1.52 -10.73
C SER A 179 15.38 -1.83 -11.89
N TYR A 180 16.03 -0.82 -12.46
CA TYR A 180 17.03 -1.00 -13.53
C TYR A 180 18.28 -1.72 -13.03
N GLN A 181 18.78 -1.36 -11.85
CA GLN A 181 19.95 -2.02 -11.26
C GLN A 181 19.71 -3.51 -10.99
N ILE A 182 18.52 -3.90 -10.52
CA ILE A 182 18.19 -5.30 -10.28
C ILE A 182 18.11 -6.08 -11.59
N ALA A 183 17.50 -5.50 -12.63
CA ALA A 183 17.37 -6.17 -13.93
C ALA A 183 18.67 -6.25 -14.73
N ALA A 184 19.65 -5.40 -14.42
CA ALA A 184 20.95 -5.38 -15.08
C ALA A 184 22.01 -6.27 -14.39
N LYS A 185 21.69 -6.89 -13.24
CA LYS A 185 22.61 -7.82 -12.58
C LYS A 185 22.58 -9.18 -13.28
N ASP A 186 23.75 -9.68 -13.65
CA ASP A 186 23.93 -11.02 -14.20
C ASP A 186 23.74 -12.11 -13.13
N ASP A 187 23.16 -13.24 -13.54
CA ASP A 187 22.81 -14.41 -12.70
C ASP A 187 24.02 -14.99 -11.92
N ASP A 188 25.26 -14.69 -12.32
CA ASP A 188 26.48 -15.31 -11.79
C ASP A 188 26.99 -14.70 -10.46
N GLU A 189 26.45 -13.56 -10.01
CA GLU A 189 26.76 -12.95 -8.69
C GLU A 189 25.89 -13.50 -7.53
N GLU A 190 25.09 -14.55 -7.76
CA GLU A 190 24.04 -15.06 -6.84
C GLU A 190 24.50 -15.79 -5.56
N GLY A 191 25.80 -15.79 -5.24
CA GLY A 191 26.34 -16.55 -4.11
C GLY A 191 25.75 -16.17 -2.75
N TRP A 192 25.45 -14.88 -2.51
CA TRP A 192 24.92 -14.41 -1.22
C TRP A 192 23.39 -14.42 -1.15
N THR A 193 22.72 -14.24 -2.30
CA THR A 193 21.26 -14.30 -2.41
C THR A 193 20.75 -15.74 -2.29
N SER A 194 21.46 -16.75 -2.81
CA SER A 194 21.00 -18.15 -2.77
C SER A 194 20.80 -18.71 -1.34
N TYR A 195 21.75 -18.49 -0.43
CA TYR A 195 21.69 -19.04 0.94
C TYR A 195 20.74 -18.25 1.87
N LEU A 196 20.54 -16.96 1.64
CA LEU A 196 19.66 -16.12 2.46
C LEU A 196 18.22 -16.03 1.93
N LYS A 197 17.94 -16.50 0.70
CA LYS A 197 16.60 -16.50 0.07
C LYS A 197 15.53 -17.11 0.99
N TYR A 198 15.71 -18.34 1.46
CA TYR A 198 14.69 -19.03 2.27
C TYR A 198 14.52 -18.46 3.69
N PRO A 199 15.61 -18.16 4.45
CA PRO A 199 15.47 -17.47 5.72
C PRO A 199 14.81 -16.10 5.58
N ALA A 200 15.12 -15.32 4.54
CA ALA A 200 14.54 -14.00 4.33
C ALA A 200 13.05 -14.04 3.96
N ILE A 201 12.56 -15.11 3.32
CA ILE A 201 11.12 -15.31 3.08
C ILE A 201 10.34 -15.50 4.40
N ILE A 202 10.95 -16.14 5.40
CA ILE A 202 10.31 -16.40 6.70
C ILE A 202 10.52 -15.24 7.68
N LEU A 203 11.75 -14.73 7.79
CA LEU A 203 12.12 -13.65 8.71
C LEU A 203 11.67 -12.28 8.19
N GLY A 204 11.60 -12.10 6.87
CA GLY A 204 11.18 -10.86 6.23
C GLY A 204 9.81 -10.38 6.72
N PRO A 205 8.74 -11.20 6.65
CA PRO A 205 7.43 -10.85 7.19
C PRO A 205 7.46 -10.47 8.67
N ALA A 206 8.27 -11.13 9.50
CA ALA A 206 8.41 -10.80 10.91
C ALA A 206 9.04 -9.41 11.12
N VAL A 207 10.09 -9.08 10.36
CA VAL A 207 10.70 -7.73 10.37
C VAL A 207 9.72 -6.69 9.83
N MET A 208 9.00 -7.00 8.75
CA MET A 208 7.98 -6.11 8.18
C MET A 208 6.84 -5.86 9.16
N MET A 209 6.44 -6.86 9.95
CA MET A 209 5.45 -6.68 11.02
C MET A 209 5.91 -5.62 12.03
N LEU A 210 7.19 -5.61 12.42
CA LEU A 210 7.74 -4.57 13.32
C LEU A 210 7.72 -3.17 12.71
N GLY A 211 7.72 -3.04 11.38
CA GLY A 211 7.56 -1.75 10.70
C GLY A 211 6.10 -1.35 10.48
N ILE A 212 5.22 -2.31 10.18
CA ILE A 212 3.84 -2.08 9.75
C ILE A 212 2.86 -2.08 10.93
N TRP A 213 3.20 -2.66 12.09
CA TRP A 213 2.29 -2.71 13.25
C TRP A 213 1.72 -1.34 13.67
N PRO A 214 2.43 -0.20 13.61
CA PRO A 214 1.84 1.08 13.99
C PRO A 214 0.70 1.46 13.06
N LEU A 215 0.83 1.17 11.75
CA LEU A 215 -0.20 1.41 10.73
C LEU A 215 -1.43 0.51 10.97
N ILE A 216 -1.22 -0.78 11.26
CA ILE A 216 -2.31 -1.73 11.56
C ILE A 216 -3.07 -1.24 12.79
N MET A 217 -2.34 -0.96 13.87
CA MET A 217 -2.92 -0.48 15.11
C MET A 217 -3.72 0.80 14.89
N TRP A 218 -3.13 1.80 14.22
CA TRP A 218 -3.82 3.07 13.92
C TRP A 218 -5.10 2.88 13.11
N THR A 219 -5.03 2.06 12.08
CA THR A 219 -6.17 1.80 11.20
C THR A 219 -7.30 1.13 11.97
N GLU A 220 -7.01 0.08 12.74
CA GLU A 220 -8.04 -0.62 13.51
C GLU A 220 -8.61 0.26 14.64
N LEU A 221 -7.78 1.05 15.33
CA LEU A 221 -8.26 1.98 16.35
C LEU A 221 -9.17 3.08 15.76
N ILE A 222 -8.84 3.59 14.57
CA ILE A 222 -9.70 4.57 13.87
C ILE A 222 -11.02 3.93 13.46
N VAL A 223 -10.99 2.75 12.85
CA VAL A 223 -12.20 2.04 12.42
C VAL A 223 -13.12 1.76 13.61
N GLN A 224 -12.57 1.18 14.69
CA GLN A 224 -13.34 0.82 15.88
C GLN A 224 -13.88 2.06 16.59
N ARG A 225 -13.05 3.10 16.78
CA ARG A 225 -13.46 4.27 17.57
C ARG A 225 -14.49 5.16 16.88
N ASN A 226 -14.50 5.14 15.55
CA ASN A 226 -15.44 5.91 14.73
C ASN A 226 -16.57 5.05 14.15
N ASN A 227 -16.72 3.79 14.61
CA ASN A 227 -17.75 2.82 14.17
C ASN A 227 -17.84 2.69 12.64
N ILE A 228 -16.71 2.60 11.96
CA ILE A 228 -16.67 2.59 10.50
C ILE A 228 -17.06 1.20 9.98
N VAL A 229 -18.06 1.17 9.10
CA VAL A 229 -18.54 -0.03 8.42
C VAL A 229 -18.39 0.17 6.91
N SER A 230 -17.91 -0.85 6.22
CA SER A 230 -17.63 -0.80 4.79
C SER A 230 -17.94 -2.16 4.16
N PRO A 231 -18.65 -2.19 3.02
CA PRO A 231 -18.81 -3.41 2.24
C PRO A 231 -17.48 -3.98 1.77
N THR A 232 -17.44 -5.30 1.60
CA THR A 232 -16.29 -5.95 0.99
C THR A 232 -16.19 -5.62 -0.50
N ASP A 233 -15.02 -5.17 -0.91
CA ASP A 233 -14.65 -5.09 -2.32
C ASP A 233 -14.07 -6.42 -2.78
N TRP A 234 -14.85 -7.16 -3.57
CA TRP A 234 -14.45 -8.45 -4.12
C TRP A 234 -13.39 -8.34 -5.20
N LEU A 235 -13.26 -7.20 -5.88
CA LEU A 235 -12.20 -7.02 -6.88
C LEU A 235 -10.83 -6.97 -6.19
N SER A 236 -10.70 -6.29 -5.04
CA SER A 236 -9.48 -6.37 -4.22
C SER A 236 -9.14 -7.80 -3.82
N VAL A 237 -10.15 -8.63 -3.49
CA VAL A 237 -9.94 -10.05 -3.12
C VAL A 237 -9.34 -10.82 -4.30
N TRP A 238 -9.93 -10.70 -5.49
CA TRP A 238 -9.41 -11.37 -6.69
C TRP A 238 -8.02 -10.89 -7.09
N LEU A 239 -7.75 -9.58 -6.98
CA LEU A 239 -6.42 -9.03 -7.23
C LEU A 239 -5.39 -9.52 -6.22
N PHE A 240 -5.78 -9.69 -4.95
CA PHE A 240 -4.90 -10.27 -3.94
C PHE A 240 -4.62 -11.75 -4.20
N ILE A 241 -5.64 -12.52 -4.61
CA ILE A 241 -5.45 -13.91 -5.05
C ILE A 241 -4.49 -13.96 -6.24
N ALA A 242 -4.63 -13.04 -7.19
CA ALA A 242 -3.71 -12.93 -8.33
C ALA A 242 -2.29 -12.57 -7.86
N GLN A 243 -2.11 -11.67 -6.90
CA GLN A 243 -0.81 -11.39 -6.28
C GLN A 243 -0.19 -12.67 -5.70
N CYS A 244 -0.92 -13.42 -4.87
CA CYS A 244 -0.42 -14.68 -4.31
C CYS A 244 -0.13 -15.71 -5.40
N GLY A 245 -0.99 -15.80 -6.41
CA GLY A 245 -0.84 -16.71 -7.54
C GLY A 245 0.42 -16.42 -8.34
N THR A 246 0.70 -15.15 -8.68
CA THR A 246 1.88 -14.78 -9.45
C THR A 246 3.17 -15.06 -8.69
N MET A 247 3.17 -15.01 -7.35
CA MET A 247 4.33 -15.43 -6.53
C MET A 247 4.66 -16.91 -6.66
N LEU A 248 3.67 -17.76 -6.97
CA LEU A 248 3.82 -19.21 -7.09
C LEU A 248 4.16 -19.66 -8.52
N ILE A 249 4.05 -18.77 -9.51
CA ILE A 249 4.37 -19.11 -10.91
C ILE A 249 5.89 -19.26 -11.05
N PRO A 250 6.39 -20.43 -11.49
CA PRO A 250 7.82 -20.64 -11.68
C PRO A 250 8.36 -19.71 -12.79
N SER A 251 9.59 -19.25 -12.63
CA SER A 251 10.27 -18.46 -13.67
C SER A 251 10.34 -19.27 -14.98
N ILE A 252 10.06 -18.61 -16.11
CA ILE A 252 10.11 -19.22 -17.44
C ILE A 252 11.57 -19.33 -17.94
N GLY A 253 12.51 -18.61 -17.32
CA GLY A 253 13.94 -18.60 -17.68
C GLY A 253 14.61 -19.99 -17.67
N PRO A 254 14.48 -20.78 -16.58
CA PRO A 254 14.99 -22.15 -16.51
C PRO A 254 14.39 -23.07 -17.58
N ILE A 255 13.10 -22.91 -17.89
CA ILE A 255 12.38 -23.69 -18.91
C ILE A 255 12.93 -23.37 -20.31
N ARG A 256 13.21 -22.10 -20.59
CA ARG A 256 13.84 -21.66 -21.85
C ARG A 256 15.30 -22.15 -21.97
N LYS A 257 16.10 -22.07 -20.90
CA LYS A 257 17.48 -22.63 -20.89
C LYS A 257 17.50 -24.16 -21.03
N ALA A 258 16.45 -24.87 -20.58
CA ALA A 258 16.32 -26.32 -20.70
C ALA A 258 15.75 -26.80 -22.04
N LEU A 259 14.88 -26.01 -22.69
CA LEU A 259 14.27 -26.34 -23.99
C LEU A 259 15.13 -25.96 -25.20
N PHE A 260 16.05 -25.01 -25.05
CA PHE A 260 16.95 -24.54 -26.12
C PHE A 260 18.42 -24.95 -25.89
N LYS A 261 18.64 -26.03 -25.12
CA LYS A 261 19.91 -26.75 -25.05
C LYS A 261 19.88 -27.95 -25.98
#